data_AF-A0A4Q5R764-F1
#
_entry.id   AF-A0A4Q5R764-F1
#
_cell.length_a   1.000
_cell.length_b   1.000
_cell.length_c   1.000
_cell.angle_alpha   90.00
_cell.angle_beta   90.00
_cell.angle_gamma   90.00
#
_symmetry.space_group_name_H-M   'P 1'
#
loop_
_entity.id
_entity.type
_entity.pdbx_description
1 polymer ?
#
loop_
_entity_poly.entity_id
_entity_poly.type
_entity_poly.pdbx_seq_one_letter_code
_entity_poly.pdbx_strand_id
1 'polypeptide(L)'
;MKRQRVQRADGKAINLVQRRGHLSYCYNACCCGRVDRGYAAVPVDLYKSEWLRRKLRNTVHMTKGGCLGPCTLANVVTLLFDGRSTWFHSINSDWQVLAIFDYIDSLVAAEGYLAPPAELAEYVFQFYSWTGAETAGAAGAAAPVAAEGIAFLTHAETDLLTLHHSVQALPPDFPKMVGINLLAIKNEAHMAQLLDRELAAARIIVLRVLGRPSSIPGFQELVRRAQAQGQHLLVISGAGDLNPELAAVSTVSPAVLHEALAYLQAGGHANLTALLHYLADHLLLTGFGYEPPATLPEHGLYHPDLPENADLADWLRLRDASRPTAGLLFYRAHWVSANLAFVDALVRELEAQGVNVLPVFTASLKAVDEASGAPWAFRFFKDENGPLIDVLINTVSFAMSEVNPDGPTSAGWSVEALRQLDVVVLQAITSGMARGPWESSSRGLNPLDTAMNVALPEFDGRLITVPISFKEKAREATGYVPVPDRVARVAGLARRFARLRQVPNSEKRIAFIFTNSNSKASQIGNAVGLDAPASL
;
A
#
# COMPACT_ATOMS: atom_id res chain seq x y z
N MET A 1 -25.76 25.09 -3.95
CA MET A 1 -26.22 25.35 -2.55
C MET A 1 -27.66 25.89 -2.57
N LYS A 2 -28.66 25.03 -2.38
CA LYS A 2 -30.08 25.44 -2.36
C LYS A 2 -30.36 26.18 -1.05
N ARG A 3 -30.57 27.50 -1.13
CA ARG A 3 -31.00 28.32 0.01
C ARG A 3 -32.52 28.41 -0.06
N GLN A 4 -33.22 27.76 0.86
CA GLN A 4 -34.66 27.90 0.95
C GLN A 4 -34.98 29.08 1.85
N ARG A 5 -35.64 30.09 1.30
CA ARG A 5 -36.08 31.26 2.05
C ARG A 5 -37.39 30.90 2.73
N VAL A 6 -37.37 30.80 4.05
CA VAL A 6 -38.55 30.46 4.84
C VAL A 6 -38.92 31.66 5.71
N GLN A 7 -40.21 32.02 5.70
CA GLN A 7 -40.74 33.03 6.60
C GLN A 7 -40.99 32.41 7.97
N ARG A 8 -40.38 32.97 9.00
CA ARG A 8 -40.72 32.64 10.39
C ARG A 8 -42.10 33.20 10.73
N ALA A 9 -42.71 32.68 11.79
CA ALA A 9 -44.00 33.14 12.30
C ALA A 9 -44.03 34.63 12.71
N ASP A 10 -42.86 35.26 12.90
CA ASP A 10 -42.68 36.69 13.19
C ASP A 10 -42.55 37.56 11.91
N GLY A 11 -42.77 37.00 10.73
CA GLY A 11 -42.70 37.70 9.44
C GLY A 11 -41.27 37.91 8.90
N LYS A 12 -40.23 37.60 9.67
CA LYS A 12 -38.83 37.73 9.21
C LYS A 12 -38.44 36.55 8.33
N ALA A 13 -37.88 36.85 7.16
CA ALA A 13 -37.35 35.84 6.26
C ALA A 13 -35.96 35.39 6.73
N ILE A 14 -35.79 34.08 6.93
CA ILE A 14 -34.49 33.45 7.17
C ILE A 14 -34.10 32.58 5.97
N ASN A 15 -32.82 32.58 5.64
CA ASN A 15 -32.27 31.63 4.68
C ASN A 15 -31.91 30.35 5.44
N LEU A 16 -32.74 29.31 5.29
CA LEU A 16 -32.40 27.99 5.80
C LEU A 16 -31.40 27.35 4.85
N VAL A 17 -30.18 27.15 5.37
CA VAL A 17 -29.17 26.33 4.70
C VAL A 17 -29.57 24.88 4.96
N GLN A 18 -30.09 24.20 3.94
CA GLN A 18 -30.34 22.77 4.02
C GLN A 18 -28.98 22.07 4.08
N ARG A 19 -28.65 21.53 5.26
CA ARG A 19 -27.44 20.74 5.47
C ARG A 19 -27.64 19.36 4.84
N ARG A 20 -26.59 18.84 4.22
CA ARG A 20 -26.61 17.54 3.55
C ARG A 20 -26.40 16.38 4.53
N GLY A 21 -25.71 16.64 5.63
CA GLY A 21 -25.49 15.61 6.64
C GLY A 21 -25.47 16.09 8.08
N HIS A 22 -25.45 15.11 8.98
CA HIS A 22 -25.37 15.26 10.42
C HIS A 22 -24.51 14.13 10.99
N LEU A 23 -23.32 14.49 11.48
CA LEU A 23 -22.43 13.63 12.25
C LEU A 23 -22.75 13.78 13.74
N SER A 24 -23.09 12.70 14.42
CA SER A 24 -23.25 12.68 15.87
C SER A 24 -22.31 11.65 16.48
N TYR A 25 -21.55 12.03 17.50
CA TYR A 25 -20.70 11.10 18.24
C TYR A 25 -21.09 11.06 19.71
N CYS A 26 -21.05 9.85 20.26
CA CYS A 26 -21.36 9.57 21.65
C CYS A 26 -20.27 10.16 22.55
N TYR A 27 -20.67 10.98 23.53
CA TYR A 27 -19.74 11.58 24.47
C TYR A 27 -20.30 11.56 25.89
N ASN A 28 -19.45 11.17 26.84
CA ASN A 28 -19.74 11.19 28.28
C ASN A 28 -21.00 10.39 28.68
N ALA A 29 -21.29 9.32 27.93
CA ALA A 29 -22.34 8.36 28.22
C ALA A 29 -21.87 7.32 29.26
N CYS A 30 -22.66 6.27 29.48
CA CYS A 30 -22.33 5.19 30.43
C CYS A 30 -21.05 4.40 30.04
N CYS A 31 -20.72 4.31 28.75
CA CYS A 31 -19.53 3.66 28.20
C CYS A 31 -18.59 4.63 27.47
N CYS A 32 -19.12 5.54 26.65
CA CYS A 32 -18.30 6.38 25.77
C CYS A 32 -17.45 7.41 26.55
N GLY A 33 -16.13 7.30 26.47
CA GLY A 33 -15.18 8.22 27.11
C GLY A 33 -14.98 8.00 28.62
N ARG A 34 -15.44 6.87 29.18
CA ARG A 34 -15.29 6.51 30.60
C ARG A 34 -14.00 5.72 30.85
N VAL A 35 -12.86 6.40 30.73
CA VAL A 35 -11.52 5.81 30.96
C VAL A 35 -11.35 5.27 32.37
N ASP A 36 -12.02 5.89 33.35
CA ASP A 36 -12.10 5.46 34.75
C ASP A 36 -12.74 4.07 34.91
N ARG A 37 -13.52 3.63 33.92
CA ARG A 37 -14.23 2.33 33.90
C ARG A 37 -13.62 1.35 32.90
N GLY A 38 -12.42 1.63 32.39
CA GLY A 38 -11.72 0.77 31.44
C GLY A 38 -12.18 0.90 29.97
N TYR A 39 -13.04 1.88 29.66
CA TYR A 39 -13.42 2.18 28.27
C TYR A 39 -12.43 3.14 27.60
N ALA A 40 -12.36 3.10 26.27
CA ALA A 40 -11.49 4.00 25.52
C ALA A 40 -11.94 5.47 25.61
N ALA A 41 -10.96 6.38 25.60
CA ALA A 41 -11.21 7.82 25.50
C ALA A 41 -11.89 8.17 24.16
N VAL A 42 -12.70 9.23 24.16
CA VAL A 42 -13.26 9.80 22.92
C VAL A 42 -12.32 10.92 22.44
N PRO A 43 -11.85 10.92 21.18
CA PRO A 43 -11.00 11.99 20.63
C PRO A 43 -11.76 13.31 20.35
N VAL A 44 -12.35 13.92 21.38
CA VAL A 44 -13.27 15.08 21.26
C VAL A 44 -12.64 16.28 20.55
N ASP A 45 -11.39 16.59 20.88
CA ASP A 45 -10.70 17.76 20.33
C ASP A 45 -10.39 17.57 18.84
N LEU A 46 -10.14 16.31 18.43
CA LEU A 46 -9.93 15.97 17.03
C LEU A 46 -11.22 16.14 16.21
N TYR A 47 -12.37 15.69 16.73
CA TYR A 47 -13.66 15.95 16.07
C TYR A 47 -13.91 17.44 15.83
N LYS A 48 -13.67 18.25 16.86
CA LYS A 48 -13.86 19.71 16.77
C LYS A 48 -12.90 20.36 15.79
N SER A 49 -11.62 20.01 15.86
CA SER A 49 -10.60 20.60 14.99
C SER A 49 -10.79 20.23 13.52
N GLU A 50 -11.07 18.97 13.21
CA GLU A 50 -11.31 18.52 11.82
C GLU A 50 -12.56 19.15 11.20
N TRP A 51 -13.66 19.20 11.94
CA TRP A 51 -14.89 19.84 11.46
C TRP A 51 -14.71 21.33 11.13
N LEU A 52 -13.89 22.03 11.92
CA LEU A 52 -13.53 23.43 11.67
C LEU A 52 -12.55 23.56 10.50
N ARG A 53 -11.46 22.77 10.50
CA ARG A 53 -10.39 22.79 9.49
C ARG A 53 -10.94 22.53 8.09
N ARG A 54 -11.85 21.56 7.96
CA ARG A 54 -12.49 21.17 6.69
C ARG A 54 -13.69 22.06 6.30
N LYS A 55 -13.99 23.09 7.11
CA LYS A 55 -15.07 24.08 6.86
C LYS A 55 -16.46 23.44 6.67
N LEU A 56 -16.73 22.33 7.36
CA LEU A 56 -17.95 21.53 7.17
C LEU A 56 -19.23 22.15 7.75
N ARG A 57 -19.13 23.26 8.50
CA ARG A 57 -20.25 23.90 9.23
C ARG A 57 -21.53 24.09 8.42
N ASN A 58 -21.41 24.40 7.14
CA ASN A 58 -22.54 24.68 6.26
C ASN A 58 -23.02 23.46 5.46
N THR A 59 -22.31 22.34 5.54
CA THR A 59 -22.57 21.13 4.75
C THR A 59 -23.00 19.97 5.63
N VAL A 60 -22.24 19.68 6.70
CA VAL A 60 -22.50 18.62 7.66
C VAL A 60 -22.55 19.21 9.06
N HIS A 61 -23.70 19.10 9.73
CA HIS A 61 -23.78 19.45 11.14
C HIS A 61 -23.01 18.44 11.97
N MET A 62 -22.32 18.89 13.02
CA MET A 62 -21.73 17.98 13.99
C MET A 62 -22.36 18.21 15.37
N THR A 63 -22.79 17.13 16.00
CA THR A 63 -23.32 17.13 17.35
C THR A 63 -22.46 16.24 18.25
N LYS A 64 -21.99 16.84 19.33
CA LYS A 64 -21.44 16.14 20.48
C LYS A 64 -22.63 15.70 21.34
N GLY A 65 -23.05 14.45 21.20
CA GLY A 65 -24.32 13.94 21.73
C GLY A 65 -24.18 13.05 22.98
N GLY A 66 -25.32 12.65 23.54
CA GLY A 66 -25.41 11.66 24.62
C GLY A 66 -25.21 10.22 24.12
N CYS A 67 -25.77 9.24 24.84
CA CYS A 67 -25.64 7.83 24.47
C CYS A 67 -26.29 7.55 23.10
N LEU A 68 -25.53 6.95 22.18
CA LEU A 68 -26.03 6.50 20.87
C LEU A 68 -26.32 5.00 20.83
N GLY A 69 -25.73 4.21 21.75
CA GLY A 69 -25.92 2.75 21.86
C GLY A 69 -25.43 1.95 20.64
N PRO A 70 -25.33 0.61 20.75
CA PRO A 70 -25.48 -0.21 21.95
C PRO A 70 -24.26 -0.07 22.89
N CYS A 71 -24.47 -0.28 24.19
CA CYS A 71 -23.44 -0.02 25.22
C CYS A 71 -22.22 -0.96 25.15
N THR A 72 -22.35 -2.12 24.50
CA THR A 72 -21.25 -3.07 24.24
C THR A 72 -20.24 -2.54 23.23
N LEU A 73 -20.64 -1.54 22.45
CA LEU A 73 -19.90 -0.97 21.34
C LEU A 73 -19.54 0.47 21.71
N ALA A 74 -18.61 0.69 22.65
CA ALA A 74 -18.27 2.03 23.14
C ALA A 74 -17.88 3.00 22.01
N ASN A 75 -18.01 4.32 22.28
CA ASN A 75 -17.66 5.40 21.35
C ASN A 75 -18.36 5.31 19.99
N VAL A 76 -19.69 5.07 20.01
CA VAL A 76 -20.52 5.03 18.80
C VAL A 76 -20.58 6.40 18.12
N VAL A 77 -20.58 6.37 16.79
CA VAL A 77 -20.74 7.53 15.92
C VAL A 77 -21.81 7.21 14.88
N THR A 78 -22.68 8.17 14.58
CA THR A 78 -23.63 8.07 13.46
C THR A 78 -23.41 9.22 12.49
N LEU A 79 -23.41 8.91 11.21
CA LEU A 79 -23.40 9.86 10.12
C LEU A 79 -24.67 9.69 9.31
N LEU A 80 -25.57 10.66 9.41
CA LEU A 80 -26.70 10.81 8.49
C LEU A 80 -26.26 11.69 7.33
N PHE A 81 -26.32 11.21 6.09
CA PHE A 81 -25.99 12.00 4.91
C PHE A 81 -26.99 11.72 3.78
N ASP A 82 -27.62 12.78 3.26
CA ASP A 82 -28.68 12.73 2.24
C ASP A 82 -29.75 11.65 2.50
N GLY A 83 -30.17 11.52 3.77
CA GLY A 83 -31.23 10.60 4.20
C GLY A 83 -30.78 9.16 4.50
N ARG A 84 -29.48 8.84 4.39
CA ARG A 84 -28.92 7.53 4.75
C ARG A 84 -28.07 7.62 6.02
N SER A 85 -28.29 6.70 6.95
CA SER A 85 -27.51 6.62 8.20
C SER A 85 -26.43 5.55 8.11
N THR A 86 -25.18 5.93 8.35
CA THR A 86 -24.06 5.03 8.61
C THR A 86 -23.75 5.05 10.11
N TRP A 87 -23.62 3.88 10.74
CA TRP A 87 -23.28 3.76 12.15
C TRP A 87 -21.91 3.14 12.30
N PHE A 88 -21.09 3.73 13.16
CA PHE A 88 -19.75 3.29 13.50
C PHE A 88 -19.65 2.97 14.99
N HIS A 89 -18.87 1.97 15.35
CA HIS A 89 -18.58 1.62 16.73
C HIS A 89 -17.08 1.65 17.02
N SER A 90 -16.72 1.63 18.31
CA SER A 90 -15.33 1.51 18.76
C SER A 90 -14.40 2.57 18.16
N ILE A 91 -14.91 3.79 17.97
CA ILE A 91 -14.13 4.93 17.48
C ILE A 91 -13.28 5.48 18.62
N ASN A 92 -12.16 4.82 18.85
CA ASN A 92 -11.32 4.90 20.03
C ASN A 92 -9.98 5.59 19.78
N SER A 93 -9.67 5.93 18.53
CA SER A 93 -8.38 6.44 18.10
C SER A 93 -8.52 7.56 17.05
N ASP A 94 -7.48 8.38 16.97
CA ASP A 94 -7.46 9.56 16.11
C ASP A 94 -7.63 9.23 14.63
N TRP A 95 -6.99 8.15 14.16
CA TRP A 95 -7.06 7.75 12.76
C TRP A 95 -8.49 7.40 12.33
N GLN A 96 -9.29 6.78 13.20
CA GLN A 96 -10.68 6.43 12.88
C GLN A 96 -11.54 7.69 12.74
N VAL A 97 -11.28 8.71 13.56
CA VAL A 97 -11.94 10.01 13.45
C VAL A 97 -11.57 10.67 12.13
N LEU A 98 -10.27 10.70 11.79
CA LEU A 98 -9.79 11.23 10.52
C LEU A 98 -10.42 10.51 9.32
N ALA A 99 -10.47 9.17 9.34
CA ALA A 99 -11.08 8.37 8.30
C ALA A 99 -12.59 8.66 8.15
N ILE A 100 -13.32 8.92 9.25
CA ILE A 100 -14.73 9.34 9.18
C ILE A 100 -14.86 10.71 8.49
N PHE A 101 -13.95 11.65 8.77
CA PHE A 101 -13.96 12.95 8.10
C PHE A 101 -13.54 12.87 6.63
N ASP A 102 -12.57 12.03 6.28
CA ASP A 102 -12.19 11.76 4.88
C ASP A 102 -13.36 11.13 4.11
N TYR A 103 -14.11 10.25 4.76
CA TYR A 103 -15.36 9.70 4.21
C TYR A 103 -16.44 10.76 4.03
N ILE A 104 -16.61 11.70 4.99
CA ILE A 104 -17.52 12.84 4.84
C ILE A 104 -17.13 13.72 3.65
N ASP A 105 -15.84 14.04 3.48
CA ASP A 105 -15.37 14.83 2.34
C ASP A 105 -15.64 14.10 1.02
N SER A 106 -15.47 12.78 1.00
CA SER A 106 -15.79 11.95 -0.16
C SER A 106 -17.29 11.99 -0.51
N LEU A 107 -18.18 11.90 0.48
CA LEU A 107 -19.63 12.03 0.30
C LEU A 107 -20.04 13.42 -0.22
N VAL A 108 -19.40 14.47 0.30
CA VAL A 108 -19.62 15.84 -0.14
C VAL A 108 -19.17 16.04 -1.59
N ALA A 109 -17.99 15.52 -1.94
CA ALA A 109 -17.42 15.62 -3.28
C ALA A 109 -18.21 14.84 -4.33
N ALA A 110 -18.67 13.62 -4.00
CA ALA A 110 -19.45 12.76 -4.89
C ALA A 110 -20.90 13.25 -5.10
N GLU A 111 -21.34 14.22 -4.31
CA GLU A 111 -22.72 14.67 -4.24
C GLU A 111 -23.76 13.55 -4.04
N GLY A 112 -23.38 12.46 -3.38
CA GLY A 112 -24.27 11.33 -3.13
C GLY A 112 -23.71 10.35 -2.10
N TYR A 113 -24.48 9.31 -1.80
CA TYR A 113 -24.05 8.28 -0.85
C TYR A 113 -22.97 7.38 -1.45
N LEU A 114 -21.88 7.25 -0.70
CA LEU A 114 -20.81 6.28 -0.90
C LEU A 114 -20.87 5.27 0.24
N ALA A 115 -20.43 4.04 0.04
CA ALA A 115 -20.23 3.12 1.16
C ALA A 115 -18.98 3.54 1.97
N PRO A 116 -18.93 3.25 3.28
CA PRO A 116 -17.73 3.50 4.08
C PRO A 116 -16.48 2.81 3.51
N PRO A 117 -15.29 3.42 3.65
CA PRO A 117 -14.04 2.83 3.17
C PRO A 117 -13.68 1.53 3.93
N ALA A 118 -12.88 0.66 3.32
CA ALA A 118 -12.52 -0.67 3.86
C ALA A 118 -11.89 -0.60 5.26
N GLU A 119 -11.06 0.41 5.51
CA GLU A 119 -10.49 0.71 6.83
C GLU A 119 -11.56 1.01 7.90
N LEU A 120 -12.71 1.56 7.51
CA LEU A 120 -13.84 1.79 8.41
C LEU A 120 -14.82 0.62 8.46
N ALA A 121 -14.73 -0.35 7.53
CA ALA A 121 -15.74 -1.38 7.35
C ALA A 121 -15.90 -2.29 8.57
N GLU A 122 -14.81 -2.61 9.27
CA GLU A 122 -14.86 -3.39 10.53
C GLU A 122 -15.57 -2.64 11.66
N TYR A 123 -15.63 -1.32 11.58
CA TYR A 123 -16.27 -0.47 12.58
C TYR A 123 -17.72 -0.14 12.22
N VAL A 124 -18.20 -0.52 11.03
CA VAL A 124 -19.56 -0.24 10.57
C VAL A 124 -20.49 -1.35 11.03
N PHE A 125 -21.66 -0.97 11.57
CA PHE A 125 -22.69 -1.93 11.96
C PHE A 125 -24.10 -1.45 11.57
N GLN A 126 -25.05 -2.37 11.44
CA GLN A 126 -26.45 -2.03 11.24
C GLN A 126 -27.18 -1.94 12.57
N PHE A 127 -27.53 -0.73 13.00
CA PHE A 127 -28.15 -0.49 14.31
C PHE A 127 -29.52 -1.18 14.49
N TYR A 128 -30.36 -1.25 13.43
CA TYR A 128 -31.74 -1.74 13.52
C TYR A 128 -31.92 -3.26 13.32
N SER A 129 -30.87 -3.97 12.91
CA SER A 129 -30.86 -5.41 12.62
C SER A 129 -29.73 -6.16 13.34
N TRP A 130 -29.06 -5.51 14.30
CA TRP A 130 -27.88 -6.06 14.98
C TRP A 130 -28.21 -7.35 15.76
N THR A 131 -27.84 -8.50 15.21
CA THR A 131 -27.95 -9.86 15.81
C THR A 131 -26.60 -10.57 15.97
N GLY A 132 -25.48 -9.85 15.85
CA GLY A 132 -24.15 -10.33 16.22
C GLY A 132 -23.28 -10.92 15.11
N ALA A 133 -23.75 -10.99 13.86
CA ALA A 133 -22.90 -11.40 12.73
C ALA A 133 -23.46 -10.86 11.41
N GLU A 134 -22.74 -9.95 10.76
CA GLU A 134 -22.81 -9.74 9.29
C GLU A 134 -21.75 -8.73 8.82
N THR A 135 -20.93 -9.14 7.86
CA THR A 135 -19.90 -8.32 7.21
C THR A 135 -20.24 -8.05 5.73
N ALA A 136 -19.91 -6.81 5.36
CA ALA A 136 -19.36 -6.36 4.07
C ALA A 136 -20.30 -6.01 2.89
N GLY A 137 -20.22 -4.73 2.51
CA GLY A 137 -20.53 -4.19 1.18
C GLY A 137 -19.52 -3.08 0.82
N ALA A 138 -18.93 -3.14 -0.38
CA ALA A 138 -17.60 -2.63 -0.77
C ALA A 138 -17.41 -1.10 -1.01
N ALA A 139 -16.15 -0.66 -0.88
CA ALA A 139 -15.57 0.70 -0.87
C ALA A 139 -15.51 1.46 -2.22
N GLY A 140 -15.38 2.80 -2.21
CA GLY A 140 -15.08 3.66 -3.37
C GLY A 140 -14.15 4.85 -3.03
N ALA A 141 -13.28 5.25 -3.96
CA ALA A 141 -12.20 6.24 -3.79
C ALA A 141 -12.58 7.66 -4.30
N ALA A 142 -11.81 8.68 -3.91
CA ALA A 142 -12.03 10.10 -4.21
C ALA A 142 -11.64 10.51 -5.65
N ALA A 143 -12.28 11.57 -6.15
CA ALA A 143 -12.25 12.01 -7.55
C ALA A 143 -11.00 12.88 -7.92
N PRO A 144 -10.38 12.64 -9.08
CA PRO A 144 -9.25 13.45 -9.58
C PRO A 144 -9.68 14.70 -10.38
N VAL A 145 -8.70 15.52 -10.81
CA VAL A 145 -8.92 16.77 -11.58
C VAL A 145 -9.00 16.45 -13.08
N ALA A 146 -9.75 17.25 -13.86
CA ALA A 146 -9.93 17.02 -15.29
C ALA A 146 -8.66 17.09 -16.13
N ALA A 147 -8.49 16.11 -17.02
CA ALA A 147 -7.36 16.05 -17.95
C ALA A 147 -7.70 16.83 -19.23
N GLU A 148 -6.82 17.77 -19.61
CA GLU A 148 -6.82 18.42 -20.93
C GLU A 148 -5.92 17.66 -21.94
N GLY A 149 -5.27 16.57 -21.51
CA GLY A 149 -4.31 15.79 -22.28
C GLY A 149 -4.68 14.31 -22.35
N ILE A 150 -4.14 13.51 -21.43
CA ILE A 150 -4.31 12.04 -21.44
C ILE A 150 -4.93 11.58 -20.12
N ALA A 151 -5.94 10.72 -20.22
CA ALA A 151 -6.50 9.99 -19.10
C ALA A 151 -6.03 8.53 -19.12
N PHE A 152 -5.46 8.07 -18.01
CA PHE A 152 -4.95 6.72 -17.85
C PHE A 152 -5.79 5.98 -16.79
N LEU A 153 -6.59 5.02 -17.24
CA LEU A 153 -7.48 4.22 -16.42
C LEU A 153 -6.93 2.79 -16.33
N THR A 154 -6.75 2.26 -15.12
CA THR A 154 -6.14 0.93 -14.93
C THR A 154 -6.69 0.20 -13.72
N HIS A 155 -6.71 -1.14 -13.78
CA HIS A 155 -6.98 -1.98 -12.60
C HIS A 155 -5.76 -2.15 -11.70
N ALA A 156 -4.54 -1.92 -12.22
CA ALA A 156 -3.31 -2.14 -11.51
C ALA A 156 -2.86 -0.85 -10.78
N GLU A 157 -2.93 -0.84 -9.45
CA GLU A 157 -2.49 0.32 -8.65
C GLU A 157 -1.01 0.67 -8.88
N THR A 158 -0.18 -0.31 -9.21
CA THR A 158 1.23 -0.11 -9.56
C THR A 158 1.41 0.81 -10.75
N ASP A 159 0.52 0.76 -11.74
CA ASP A 159 0.58 1.64 -12.91
C ASP A 159 0.33 3.09 -12.54
N LEU A 160 -0.60 3.34 -11.60
CA LEU A 160 -0.90 4.70 -11.13
C LEU A 160 0.26 5.26 -10.31
N LEU A 161 0.95 4.40 -9.55
CA LEU A 161 2.15 4.79 -8.83
C LEU A 161 3.30 5.13 -9.79
N THR A 162 3.54 4.28 -10.80
CA THR A 162 4.50 4.55 -11.87
C THR A 162 4.15 5.84 -12.60
N LEU A 163 2.86 6.04 -12.93
CA LEU A 163 2.37 7.22 -13.63
C LEU A 163 2.64 8.49 -12.82
N HIS A 164 2.36 8.48 -11.53
CA HIS A 164 2.64 9.62 -10.65
C HIS A 164 4.13 9.99 -10.68
N HIS A 165 5.02 9.00 -10.64
CA HIS A 165 6.46 9.25 -10.76
C HIS A 165 6.86 9.75 -12.16
N SER A 166 6.37 9.11 -13.23
CA SER A 166 6.66 9.49 -14.61
C SER A 166 6.22 10.93 -14.92
N VAL A 167 5.06 11.36 -14.41
CA VAL A 167 4.55 12.72 -14.62
C VAL A 167 5.49 13.80 -14.05
N GLN A 168 6.23 13.50 -12.98
CA GLN A 168 7.21 14.44 -12.42
C GLN A 168 8.44 14.63 -13.33
N ALA A 169 8.73 13.68 -14.22
CA ALA A 169 9.83 13.74 -15.18
C ALA A 169 9.43 14.38 -16.53
N LEU A 170 8.14 14.60 -16.77
CA LEU A 170 7.63 15.20 -18.01
C LEU A 170 7.90 16.71 -18.04
N PRO A 171 8.11 17.30 -19.23
CA PRO A 171 8.36 18.72 -19.35
C PRO A 171 7.12 19.56 -18.96
N PRO A 172 7.28 20.82 -18.51
CA PRO A 172 6.16 21.63 -18.00
C PRO A 172 5.05 21.93 -19.00
N ASP A 173 5.35 21.85 -20.30
CA ASP A 173 4.42 22.03 -21.42
C ASP A 173 3.74 20.72 -21.86
N PHE A 174 4.06 19.59 -21.22
CA PHE A 174 3.42 18.31 -21.50
C PHE A 174 1.91 18.36 -21.20
N PRO A 175 1.05 17.72 -22.02
CA PRO A 175 -0.38 17.70 -21.79
C PRO A 175 -0.76 17.18 -20.40
N LYS A 176 -1.75 17.83 -19.76
CA LYS A 176 -2.20 17.43 -18.42
C LYS A 176 -2.67 15.98 -18.39
N MET A 177 -2.30 15.30 -17.30
CA MET A 177 -2.54 13.88 -17.08
C MET A 177 -3.53 13.66 -15.95
N VAL A 178 -4.36 12.62 -16.08
CA VAL A 178 -5.13 12.08 -14.95
C VAL A 178 -4.99 10.57 -14.87
N GLY A 179 -4.72 10.06 -13.67
CA GLY A 179 -4.73 8.63 -13.36
C GLY A 179 -6.01 8.25 -12.60
N ILE A 180 -6.70 7.20 -13.04
CA ILE A 180 -7.92 6.71 -12.39
C ILE A 180 -7.83 5.19 -12.19
N ASN A 181 -8.12 4.73 -10.98
CA ASN A 181 -8.24 3.30 -10.71
C ASN A 181 -9.62 2.81 -11.18
N LEU A 182 -9.65 1.84 -12.10
CA LEU A 182 -10.89 1.23 -12.59
C LEU A 182 -11.68 0.54 -11.47
N LEU A 183 -11.00 0.01 -10.44
CA LEU A 183 -11.65 -0.56 -9.25
C LEU A 183 -12.35 0.49 -8.37
N ALA A 184 -12.07 1.79 -8.56
CA ALA A 184 -12.79 2.86 -7.87
C ALA A 184 -14.15 3.16 -8.52
N ILE A 185 -14.37 2.73 -9.77
CA ILE A 185 -15.62 2.93 -10.50
C ILE A 185 -16.63 1.87 -10.07
N LYS A 186 -17.64 2.28 -9.29
CA LYS A 186 -18.59 1.34 -8.65
C LYS A 186 -19.85 1.08 -9.46
N ASN A 187 -20.26 2.04 -10.28
CA ASN A 187 -21.51 1.99 -11.02
C ASN A 187 -21.45 2.92 -12.25
N GLU A 188 -22.44 2.77 -13.14
CA GLU A 188 -22.51 3.54 -14.38
C GLU A 188 -22.68 5.04 -14.16
N ALA A 189 -23.36 5.45 -13.07
CA ALA A 189 -23.51 6.87 -12.74
C ALA A 189 -22.18 7.52 -12.37
N HIS A 190 -21.31 6.81 -11.65
CA HIS A 190 -19.94 7.27 -11.37
C HIS A 190 -19.13 7.38 -12.67
N MET A 191 -19.23 6.39 -13.57
CA MET A 191 -18.59 6.49 -14.88
C MET A 191 -19.11 7.70 -15.69
N ALA A 192 -20.41 7.94 -15.70
CA ALA A 192 -21.00 9.09 -16.37
C ALA A 192 -20.47 10.42 -15.81
N GLN A 193 -20.32 10.54 -14.49
CA GLN A 193 -19.71 11.72 -13.85
C GLN A 193 -18.25 11.91 -14.30
N LEU A 194 -17.46 10.84 -14.35
CA LEU A 194 -16.08 10.89 -14.85
C LEU A 194 -16.04 11.34 -16.31
N LEU A 195 -16.96 10.86 -17.14
CA LEU A 195 -17.08 11.25 -18.55
C LEU A 195 -17.50 12.71 -18.76
N ASP A 196 -18.29 13.27 -17.84
CA ASP A 196 -18.75 14.67 -17.88
C ASP A 196 -17.72 15.65 -17.32
N ARG A 197 -16.74 15.16 -16.54
CA ARG A 197 -15.76 15.99 -15.83
C ARG A 197 -14.34 15.58 -16.19
N GLU A 198 -13.82 14.56 -15.54
CA GLU A 198 -12.39 14.23 -15.55
C GLU A 198 -11.88 13.84 -16.95
N LEU A 199 -12.73 13.13 -17.70
CA LEU A 199 -12.45 12.62 -19.03
C LEU A 199 -13.01 13.50 -20.15
N ALA A 200 -13.81 14.52 -19.83
CA ALA A 200 -14.51 15.32 -20.83
C ALA A 200 -13.56 16.11 -21.75
N ALA A 201 -12.42 16.56 -21.22
CA ALA A 201 -11.41 17.31 -21.96
C ALA A 201 -10.21 16.44 -22.39
N ALA A 202 -10.21 15.14 -22.07
CA ALA A 202 -9.11 14.26 -22.42
C ALA A 202 -9.05 14.10 -23.95
N ARG A 203 -7.88 14.18 -24.55
CA ARG A 203 -7.69 13.92 -25.99
C ARG A 203 -7.32 12.46 -26.24
N ILE A 204 -6.65 11.84 -25.27
CA ILE A 204 -6.28 10.42 -25.28
C ILE A 204 -6.84 9.77 -24.02
N ILE A 205 -7.45 8.61 -24.16
CA ILE A 205 -7.93 7.77 -23.07
C ILE A 205 -7.29 6.40 -23.21
N VAL A 206 -6.48 6.00 -22.23
CA VAL A 206 -5.85 4.69 -22.13
C VAL A 206 -6.57 3.88 -21.06
N LEU A 207 -7.16 2.74 -21.41
CA LEU A 207 -7.77 1.78 -20.50
C LEU A 207 -6.92 0.51 -20.47
N ARG A 208 -6.26 0.23 -19.36
CA ARG A 208 -5.59 -1.04 -19.10
C ARG A 208 -6.46 -1.95 -18.23
N VAL A 209 -6.98 -3.03 -18.81
CA VAL A 209 -8.06 -3.82 -18.23
C VAL A 209 -7.58 -5.21 -17.82
N LEU A 210 -7.81 -5.59 -16.56
CA LEU A 210 -7.66 -6.97 -16.11
C LEU A 210 -9.03 -7.67 -16.16
N GLY A 211 -9.16 -8.68 -17.01
CA GLY A 211 -10.41 -9.42 -17.22
C GLY A 211 -11.27 -8.86 -18.35
N ARG A 212 -12.59 -9.08 -18.27
CA ARG A 212 -13.53 -8.72 -19.33
C ARG A 212 -13.92 -7.24 -19.24
N PRO A 213 -13.98 -6.48 -20.35
CA PRO A 213 -14.44 -5.08 -20.31
C PRO A 213 -15.82 -4.86 -19.70
N SER A 214 -16.71 -5.86 -19.82
CA SER A 214 -18.04 -5.83 -19.23
C SER A 214 -18.03 -5.81 -17.70
N SER A 215 -16.90 -6.07 -17.03
CA SER A 215 -16.78 -5.90 -15.58
C SER A 215 -16.68 -4.43 -15.17
N ILE A 216 -16.33 -3.53 -16.09
CA ILE A 216 -16.18 -2.09 -15.83
C ILE A 216 -17.56 -1.43 -15.97
N PRO A 217 -18.11 -0.85 -14.90
CA PRO A 217 -19.40 -0.16 -14.99
C PRO A 217 -19.35 0.99 -15.98
N GLY A 218 -20.32 1.05 -16.90
CA GLY A 218 -20.43 2.12 -17.89
C GLY A 218 -19.41 2.04 -19.04
N PHE A 219 -18.72 0.91 -19.23
CA PHE A 219 -17.73 0.73 -20.29
C PHE A 219 -18.26 1.10 -21.70
N GLN A 220 -19.46 0.65 -22.04
CA GLN A 220 -20.07 0.93 -23.35
C GLN A 220 -20.39 2.42 -23.54
N GLU A 221 -20.74 3.13 -22.46
CA GLU A 221 -20.93 4.58 -22.48
C GLU A 221 -19.60 5.29 -22.77
N LEU A 222 -18.51 4.87 -22.10
CA LEU A 222 -17.18 5.42 -22.32
C LEU A 222 -16.74 5.26 -23.77
N VAL A 223 -16.86 4.04 -24.33
CA VAL A 223 -16.48 3.76 -25.72
C VAL A 223 -17.27 4.65 -26.68
N ARG A 224 -18.60 4.72 -26.52
CA ARG A 224 -19.45 5.51 -27.40
C ARG A 224 -19.13 7.00 -27.32
N ARG A 225 -18.90 7.54 -26.13
CA ARG A 225 -18.57 8.96 -25.95
C ARG A 225 -17.20 9.30 -26.51
N ALA A 226 -16.19 8.45 -26.28
CA ALA A 226 -14.87 8.65 -26.84
C ALA A 226 -14.92 8.70 -28.38
N GLN A 227 -15.68 7.80 -29.00
CA GLN A 227 -15.92 7.82 -30.45
C GLN A 227 -16.66 9.08 -30.90
N ALA A 228 -17.75 9.45 -30.24
CA ALA A 228 -18.56 10.61 -30.60
C ALA A 228 -17.81 11.95 -30.45
N GLN A 229 -16.89 12.04 -29.49
CA GLN A 229 -16.06 13.22 -29.24
C GLN A 229 -14.75 13.21 -30.04
N GLY A 230 -14.46 12.15 -30.80
CA GLY A 230 -13.23 12.00 -31.56
C GLY A 230 -11.98 11.85 -30.69
N GLN A 231 -12.13 11.33 -29.46
CA GLN A 231 -11.02 11.05 -28.55
C GLN A 231 -10.27 9.79 -29.02
N HIS A 232 -8.95 9.77 -28.83
CA HIS A 232 -8.14 8.58 -29.06
C HIS A 232 -8.30 7.61 -27.89
N LEU A 233 -9.01 6.50 -28.11
CA LEU A 233 -9.26 5.47 -27.12
C LEU A 233 -8.36 4.26 -27.39
N LEU A 234 -7.60 3.88 -26.38
CA LEU A 234 -6.78 2.68 -26.35
C LEU A 234 -7.32 1.76 -25.27
N VAL A 235 -7.79 0.56 -25.63
CA VAL A 235 -8.18 -0.46 -24.66
C VAL A 235 -7.19 -1.61 -24.76
N ILE A 236 -6.43 -1.82 -23.68
CA ILE A 236 -5.26 -2.70 -23.64
C ILE A 236 -5.46 -3.75 -22.55
N SER A 237 -5.06 -4.99 -22.84
CA SER A 237 -5.11 -6.06 -21.84
C SER A 237 -4.04 -5.86 -20.77
N GLY A 238 -4.46 -5.96 -19.51
CA GLY A 238 -3.56 -6.04 -18.36
C GLY A 238 -2.86 -7.39 -18.23
N ALA A 239 -3.37 -8.44 -18.90
CA ALA A 239 -2.75 -9.77 -18.90
C ALA A 239 -1.60 -9.91 -19.92
N GLY A 240 -1.37 -8.88 -20.74
CA GLY A 240 -0.27 -8.84 -21.71
C GLY A 240 -0.60 -9.43 -23.08
N ASP A 241 -1.80 -9.95 -23.29
CA ASP A 241 -2.23 -10.47 -24.59
C ASP A 241 -2.79 -9.37 -25.50
N LEU A 242 -2.55 -9.51 -26.81
CA LEU A 242 -3.26 -8.73 -27.83
C LEU A 242 -4.68 -9.28 -27.98
N ASN A 243 -5.60 -8.71 -27.21
CA ASN A 243 -6.99 -9.14 -27.18
C ASN A 243 -7.81 -8.51 -28.34
N PRO A 244 -8.38 -9.31 -29.27
CA PRO A 244 -9.14 -8.78 -30.40
C PRO A 244 -10.39 -8.00 -30.02
N GLU A 245 -11.06 -8.35 -28.92
CA GLU A 245 -12.26 -7.64 -28.46
C GLU A 245 -11.92 -6.23 -27.95
N LEU A 246 -10.77 -6.08 -27.28
CA LEU A 246 -10.26 -4.78 -26.83
C LEU A 246 -9.77 -3.93 -28.01
N ALA A 247 -9.11 -4.57 -28.98
CA ALA A 247 -8.67 -3.89 -30.19
C ALA A 247 -9.85 -3.36 -31.01
N ALA A 248 -10.94 -4.12 -31.11
CA ALA A 248 -12.13 -3.75 -31.89
C ALA A 248 -12.85 -2.49 -31.39
N VAL A 249 -12.76 -2.17 -30.10
CA VAL A 249 -13.38 -0.98 -29.51
C VAL A 249 -12.44 0.23 -29.42
N SER A 250 -11.15 0.03 -29.63
CA SER A 250 -10.14 1.09 -29.64
C SER A 250 -10.28 1.94 -30.91
N THR A 251 -9.96 3.24 -30.84
CA THR A 251 -10.09 4.17 -31.99
C THR A 251 -8.76 4.49 -32.66
N VAL A 252 -7.65 3.94 -32.16
CA VAL A 252 -6.31 4.10 -32.74
C VAL A 252 -5.95 2.92 -33.66
N SER A 253 -4.86 3.05 -34.42
CA SER A 253 -4.40 1.96 -35.29
C SER A 253 -3.88 0.76 -34.49
N PRO A 254 -3.91 -0.47 -35.06
CA PRO A 254 -3.33 -1.65 -34.41
C PRO A 254 -1.84 -1.51 -34.07
N ALA A 255 -1.09 -0.73 -34.86
CA ALA A 255 0.33 -0.46 -34.58
C ALA A 255 0.50 0.32 -33.27
N VAL A 256 -0.34 1.34 -33.04
CA VAL A 256 -0.31 2.14 -31.81
C VAL A 256 -0.70 1.28 -30.60
N LEU A 257 -1.68 0.38 -30.74
CA LEU A 257 -2.04 -0.55 -29.66
C LEU A 257 -0.92 -1.53 -29.33
N HIS A 258 -0.26 -2.08 -30.36
CA HIS A 258 0.85 -3.01 -30.16
C HIS A 258 2.00 -2.33 -29.42
N GLU A 259 2.40 -1.14 -29.88
CA GLU A 259 3.49 -0.40 -29.26
C GLU A 259 3.15 0.00 -27.81
N ALA A 260 1.92 0.49 -27.58
CA ALA A 260 1.46 0.84 -26.24
C ALA A 260 1.44 -0.37 -25.30
N LEU A 261 1.02 -1.54 -25.79
CA LEU A 261 1.08 -2.79 -25.04
C LEU A 261 2.53 -3.16 -24.70
N ALA A 262 3.46 -3.03 -25.65
CA ALA A 262 4.87 -3.36 -25.44
C ALA A 262 5.49 -2.51 -24.32
N TYR A 263 5.24 -1.19 -24.27
CA TYR A 263 5.69 -0.35 -23.14
C TYR A 263 5.09 -0.80 -21.80
N LEU A 264 3.78 -1.08 -21.77
CA LEU A 264 3.09 -1.49 -20.54
C LEU A 264 3.51 -2.89 -20.06
N GLN A 265 3.92 -3.78 -20.96
CA GLN A 265 4.49 -5.09 -20.63
C GLN A 265 5.93 -4.98 -20.12
N ALA A 266 6.73 -4.14 -20.76
CA ALA A 266 8.09 -3.85 -20.31
C ALA A 266 8.08 -3.26 -18.90
N GLY A 267 7.08 -2.40 -18.60
CA GLY A 267 6.88 -1.78 -17.30
C GLY A 267 7.98 -0.79 -16.94
N GLY A 268 7.86 -0.12 -15.80
CA GLY A 268 8.89 0.81 -15.33
C GLY A 268 8.58 2.26 -15.65
N HIS A 269 9.12 3.18 -14.85
CA HIS A 269 8.85 4.62 -15.00
C HIS A 269 9.42 5.16 -16.32
N ALA A 270 10.58 4.67 -16.77
CA ALA A 270 11.19 5.07 -18.04
C ALA A 270 10.32 4.67 -19.24
N ASN A 271 9.88 3.40 -19.30
CA ASN A 271 8.99 2.92 -20.36
C ASN A 271 7.62 3.61 -20.33
N LEU A 272 7.07 3.89 -19.14
CA LEU A 272 5.81 4.63 -19.05
C LEU A 272 5.97 6.09 -19.52
N THR A 273 7.08 6.74 -19.19
CA THR A 273 7.39 8.10 -19.69
C THR A 273 7.52 8.10 -21.22
N ALA A 274 8.27 7.14 -21.77
CA ALA A 274 8.40 6.96 -23.21
C ALA A 274 7.06 6.65 -23.89
N LEU A 275 6.19 5.85 -23.27
CA LEU A 275 4.82 5.63 -23.75
C LEU A 275 4.02 6.93 -23.82
N LEU A 276 4.11 7.78 -22.80
CA LEU A 276 3.38 9.05 -22.78
C LEU A 276 3.87 10.00 -23.89
N HIS A 277 5.19 10.11 -24.10
CA HIS A 277 5.74 10.84 -25.23
C HIS A 277 5.32 10.23 -26.57
N TYR A 278 5.38 8.90 -26.70
CA TYR A 278 4.95 8.17 -27.90
C TYR A 278 3.51 8.49 -28.28
N LEU A 279 2.59 8.43 -27.30
CA LEU A 279 1.18 8.71 -27.50
C LEU A 279 0.94 10.19 -27.82
N ALA A 280 1.60 11.12 -27.12
CA ALA A 280 1.48 12.55 -27.39
C ALA A 280 1.97 12.88 -28.81
N ASP A 281 3.12 12.36 -29.21
CA ASP A 281 3.71 12.68 -30.51
C ASP A 281 2.91 12.05 -31.66
N HIS A 282 2.51 10.79 -31.54
CA HIS A 282 1.77 10.11 -32.61
C HIS A 282 0.33 10.58 -32.76
N LEU A 283 -0.35 10.89 -31.65
CA LEU A 283 -1.78 11.16 -31.67
C LEU A 283 -2.09 12.66 -31.55
N LEU A 284 -1.21 13.45 -30.93
CA LEU A 284 -1.40 14.89 -30.73
C LEU A 284 -0.43 15.76 -31.55
N LEU A 285 0.53 15.15 -32.25
CA LEU A 285 1.51 15.82 -33.11
C LEU A 285 2.36 16.86 -32.36
N THR A 286 2.79 16.52 -31.15
CA THR A 286 3.64 17.38 -30.31
C THR A 286 5.09 17.41 -30.81
N GLY A 287 5.90 16.41 -30.49
CA GLY A 287 7.33 16.33 -30.88
C GLY A 287 8.29 16.25 -29.69
N PHE A 288 7.91 15.63 -28.57
CA PHE A 288 8.74 15.44 -27.38
C PHE A 288 9.87 14.43 -27.58
N GLY A 289 9.70 13.48 -28.51
CA GLY A 289 10.62 12.37 -28.73
C GLY A 289 10.43 11.23 -27.72
N TYR A 290 10.53 9.99 -28.20
CA TYR A 290 10.36 8.79 -27.39
C TYR A 290 11.40 7.73 -27.76
N GLU A 291 11.83 6.96 -26.76
CA GLU A 291 12.70 5.79 -26.92
C GLU A 291 11.86 4.52 -27.00
N PRO A 292 12.26 3.48 -27.75
CA PRO A 292 11.50 2.24 -27.86
C PRO A 292 11.37 1.49 -26.52
N PRO A 293 10.38 0.60 -26.36
CA PRO A 293 10.19 -0.18 -25.14
C PRO A 293 11.46 -0.98 -24.78
N ALA A 294 11.97 -0.78 -23.57
CA ALA A 294 13.17 -1.43 -23.07
C ALA A 294 12.83 -2.55 -22.08
N THR A 295 13.33 -3.77 -22.33
CA THR A 295 13.19 -4.89 -21.40
C THR A 295 13.96 -4.63 -20.11
N LEU A 296 13.26 -4.71 -18.97
CA LEU A 296 13.86 -4.52 -17.66
C LEU A 296 14.27 -5.87 -17.04
N PRO A 297 15.43 -5.94 -16.35
CA PRO A 297 15.94 -7.18 -15.77
C PRO A 297 15.01 -7.75 -14.68
N GLU A 298 14.96 -9.08 -14.55
CA GLU A 298 14.16 -9.77 -13.51
C GLU A 298 14.78 -9.68 -12.11
N HIS A 299 16.10 -9.48 -12.06
CA HIS A 299 16.88 -9.34 -10.83
C HIS A 299 18.01 -8.33 -11.07
N GLY A 300 18.28 -7.46 -10.11
CA GLY A 300 19.28 -6.41 -10.27
C GLY A 300 19.58 -5.67 -8.99
N LEU A 301 20.60 -4.81 -9.06
CA LEU A 301 21.02 -3.95 -7.96
C LEU A 301 20.20 -2.65 -7.98
N TYR A 302 19.94 -2.11 -6.80
CA TYR A 302 19.39 -0.77 -6.64
C TYR A 302 20.15 -0.04 -5.55
N HIS A 303 20.38 1.26 -5.72
CA HIS A 303 20.81 2.14 -4.63
C HIS A 303 20.34 3.57 -4.92
N PRO A 304 19.80 4.32 -3.94
CA PRO A 304 19.29 5.67 -4.18
C PRO A 304 20.35 6.68 -4.67
N ASP A 305 21.63 6.42 -4.40
CA ASP A 305 22.76 7.26 -4.84
C ASP A 305 23.47 6.75 -6.10
N LEU A 306 22.98 5.67 -6.71
CA LEU A 306 23.56 5.12 -7.93
C LEU A 306 22.59 5.26 -9.12
N PRO A 307 23.10 5.26 -10.36
CA PRO A 307 22.26 5.20 -11.54
C PRO A 307 21.34 3.96 -11.55
N GLU A 308 20.22 4.05 -12.26
CA GLU A 308 19.22 2.98 -12.32
C GLU A 308 19.77 1.66 -12.89
N ASN A 309 20.77 1.73 -13.78
CA ASN A 309 21.44 0.58 -14.39
C ASN A 309 22.76 0.19 -13.70
N ALA A 310 22.96 0.61 -12.44
CA ALA A 310 24.18 0.33 -11.70
C ALA A 310 24.41 -1.17 -11.51
N ASP A 311 25.69 -1.55 -11.53
CA ASP A 311 26.13 -2.91 -11.31
C ASP A 311 26.88 -3.09 -9.98
N LEU A 312 27.39 -4.30 -9.74
CA LEU A 312 28.14 -4.60 -8.53
C LEU A 312 29.44 -3.79 -8.44
N ALA A 313 30.09 -3.47 -9.56
CA ALA A 313 31.32 -2.68 -9.57
C ALA A 313 31.04 -1.21 -9.18
N ASP A 314 29.91 -0.65 -9.61
CA ASP A 314 29.43 0.65 -9.15
C ASP A 314 29.24 0.67 -7.63
N TRP A 315 28.54 -0.33 -7.10
CA TRP A 315 28.31 -0.44 -5.66
C TRP A 315 29.59 -0.68 -4.85
N LEU A 316 30.51 -1.50 -5.35
CA LEU A 316 31.81 -1.74 -4.71
C LEU A 316 32.64 -0.47 -4.56
N ARG A 317 32.49 0.51 -5.47
CA ARG A 317 33.12 1.83 -5.37
C ARG A 317 32.49 2.73 -4.32
N LEU A 318 31.19 2.56 -4.06
CA LEU A 318 30.46 3.29 -3.02
C LEU A 318 30.73 2.72 -1.61
N ARG A 319 30.92 1.41 -1.51
CA ARG A 319 31.10 0.67 -0.25
C ARG A 319 32.37 1.09 0.52
N ASP A 320 32.23 1.26 1.83
CA ASP A 320 33.37 1.34 2.76
C ASP A 320 33.73 -0.07 3.27
N ALA A 321 34.87 -0.61 2.82
CA ALA A 321 35.30 -1.96 3.17
C ALA A 321 35.56 -2.20 4.67
N SER A 322 35.67 -1.13 5.49
CA SER A 322 35.83 -1.25 6.94
C SER A 322 34.52 -1.51 7.70
N ARG A 323 33.37 -1.35 7.02
CA ARG A 323 32.03 -1.47 7.61
C ARG A 323 31.41 -2.83 7.31
N PRO A 324 30.56 -3.35 8.21
CA PRO A 324 29.71 -4.49 7.89
C PRO A 324 28.78 -4.18 6.72
N THR A 325 28.38 -5.22 5.99
CA THR A 325 27.48 -5.12 4.84
C THR A 325 26.18 -5.85 5.11
N ALA A 326 25.04 -5.17 4.94
CA ALA A 326 23.72 -5.77 4.94
C ALA A 326 23.22 -5.91 3.50
N GLY A 327 22.87 -7.14 3.08
CA GLY A 327 22.05 -7.34 1.89
C GLY A 327 20.61 -6.90 2.18
N LEU A 328 19.95 -6.27 1.21
CA LEU A 328 18.54 -5.88 1.31
C LEU A 328 17.79 -6.42 0.09
N LEU A 329 16.91 -7.39 0.30
CA LEU A 329 16.15 -8.03 -0.78
C LEU A 329 14.69 -7.56 -0.78
N PHE A 330 14.20 -7.15 -1.95
CA PHE A 330 12.82 -6.69 -2.13
C PHE A 330 12.25 -7.08 -3.51
N TYR A 331 10.93 -7.00 -3.68
CA TYR A 331 10.30 -7.38 -4.95
C TYR A 331 10.63 -6.40 -6.09
N ARG A 332 10.91 -6.96 -7.28
CA ARG A 332 11.05 -6.21 -8.55
C ARG A 332 9.86 -5.31 -8.82
N ALA A 333 8.65 -5.75 -8.47
CA ALA A 333 7.44 -4.96 -8.65
C ALA A 333 7.51 -3.59 -7.95
N HIS A 334 8.20 -3.47 -6.81
CA HIS A 334 8.40 -2.18 -6.14
C HIS A 334 9.37 -1.29 -6.91
N TRP A 335 10.46 -1.85 -7.44
CA TRP A 335 11.41 -1.11 -8.28
C TRP A 335 10.75 -0.59 -9.57
N VAL A 336 10.06 -1.47 -10.30
CA VAL A 336 9.35 -1.13 -11.54
C VAL A 336 8.26 -0.07 -11.31
N SER A 337 7.68 0.00 -10.11
CA SER A 337 6.65 1.00 -9.77
C SER A 337 7.16 2.22 -9.02
N ALA A 338 8.48 2.38 -8.87
CA ALA A 338 9.10 3.43 -8.06
C ALA A 338 8.57 3.47 -6.59
N ASN A 339 8.08 2.33 -6.09
CA ASN A 339 7.55 2.17 -4.74
C ASN A 339 8.68 1.88 -3.73
N LEU A 340 9.67 2.76 -3.70
CA LEU A 340 10.97 2.49 -3.07
C LEU A 340 11.15 3.20 -1.72
N ALA A 341 10.17 4.00 -1.28
CA ALA A 341 10.29 4.80 -0.05
C ALA A 341 10.71 3.98 1.19
N PHE A 342 10.23 2.75 1.34
CA PHE A 342 10.62 1.89 2.47
C PHE A 342 12.02 1.25 2.28
N VAL A 343 12.42 1.00 1.03
CA VAL A 343 13.78 0.53 0.68
C VAL A 343 14.77 1.64 1.00
N ASP A 344 14.49 2.85 0.53
CA ASP A 344 15.32 4.04 0.76
C ASP A 344 15.44 4.33 2.26
N ALA A 345 14.33 4.26 3.01
CA ALA A 345 14.36 4.45 4.46
C ALA A 345 15.28 3.43 5.16
N LEU A 346 15.24 2.15 4.77
CA LEU A 346 16.15 1.14 5.30
C LEU A 346 17.60 1.40 4.91
N VAL A 347 17.87 1.75 3.64
CA VAL A 347 19.21 2.09 3.16
C VAL A 347 19.79 3.22 4.01
N ARG A 348 19.07 4.35 4.09
CA ARG A 348 19.53 5.53 4.81
C ARG A 348 19.75 5.26 6.29
N GLU A 349 18.86 4.52 6.94
CA GLU A 349 18.97 4.21 8.35
C GLU A 349 20.18 3.30 8.65
N LEU A 350 20.44 2.29 7.81
CA LEU A 350 21.61 1.42 7.95
C LEU A 350 22.93 2.16 7.70
N GLU A 351 22.98 3.00 6.65
CA GLU A 351 24.14 3.84 6.33
C GLU A 351 24.46 4.81 7.47
N ALA A 352 23.43 5.45 8.05
CA ALA A 352 23.56 6.32 9.21
C ALA A 352 24.09 5.58 10.45
N GLN A 353 23.82 4.27 10.55
CA GLN A 353 24.34 3.41 11.60
C GLN A 353 25.72 2.79 11.28
N GLY A 354 26.36 3.19 10.16
CA GLY A 354 27.70 2.74 9.77
C GLY A 354 27.72 1.35 9.13
N VAL A 355 26.65 0.96 8.45
CA VAL A 355 26.53 -0.33 7.74
C VAL A 355 26.41 -0.06 6.24
N ASN A 356 27.21 -0.73 5.41
CA ASN A 356 27.00 -0.71 3.96
C ASN A 356 25.71 -1.46 3.62
N VAL A 357 24.98 -1.02 2.61
CA VAL A 357 23.75 -1.70 2.19
C VAL A 357 23.88 -2.09 0.74
N LEU A 358 23.57 -3.34 0.43
CA LEU A 358 23.49 -3.89 -0.93
C LEU A 358 22.04 -4.23 -1.27
N PRO A 359 21.23 -3.27 -1.77
CA PRO A 359 19.85 -3.54 -2.17
C PRO A 359 19.79 -4.28 -3.50
N VAL A 360 19.02 -5.36 -3.53
CA VAL A 360 18.81 -6.21 -4.69
C VAL A 360 17.30 -6.41 -4.85
N PHE A 361 16.79 -6.17 -6.05
CA PHE A 361 15.42 -6.52 -6.38
C PHE A 361 15.36 -7.89 -7.05
N THR A 362 14.24 -8.58 -6.86
CA THR A 362 13.97 -9.88 -7.50
C THR A 362 12.49 -10.04 -7.82
N ALA A 363 12.17 -10.61 -8.99
CA ALA A 363 10.79 -10.99 -9.29
C ALA A 363 10.30 -12.13 -8.37
N SER A 364 11.17 -13.10 -8.08
CA SER A 364 10.83 -14.24 -7.24
C SER A 364 12.09 -14.86 -6.65
N LEU A 365 12.03 -15.25 -5.37
CA LEU A 365 13.04 -16.10 -4.76
C LEU A 365 12.98 -17.55 -5.26
N LYS A 366 11.89 -17.94 -5.94
CA LYS A 366 11.73 -19.27 -6.56
C LYS A 366 12.37 -19.35 -7.94
N ALA A 367 12.80 -18.22 -8.51
CA ALA A 367 13.58 -18.19 -9.74
C ALA A 367 15.01 -18.62 -9.39
N VAL A 368 15.27 -19.92 -9.55
CA VAL A 368 16.53 -20.56 -9.18
C VAL A 368 17.43 -20.68 -10.42
N ASP A 369 18.73 -20.45 -10.21
CA ASP A 369 19.75 -20.81 -11.18
C ASP A 369 19.98 -22.32 -11.13
N GLU A 370 19.73 -23.01 -12.25
CA GLU A 370 19.83 -24.47 -12.34
C GLU A 370 21.23 -24.99 -11.99
N ALA A 371 22.28 -24.19 -12.26
CA ALA A 371 23.66 -24.61 -11.99
C ALA A 371 24.00 -24.59 -10.49
N SER A 372 23.57 -23.56 -9.76
CA SER A 372 23.87 -23.42 -8.33
C SER A 372 22.77 -23.95 -7.41
N GLY A 373 21.55 -24.15 -7.90
CA GLY A 373 20.38 -24.49 -7.08
C GLY A 373 19.93 -23.36 -6.14
N ALA A 374 20.51 -22.17 -6.28
CA ALA A 374 20.21 -20.99 -5.46
C ALA A 374 19.36 -19.97 -6.24
N PRO A 375 18.58 -19.11 -5.56
CA PRO A 375 17.88 -18.01 -6.20
C PRO A 375 18.82 -17.11 -7.01
N TRP A 376 18.41 -16.68 -8.20
CA TRP A 376 19.20 -15.78 -9.05
C TRP A 376 19.67 -14.52 -8.31
N ALA A 377 18.86 -13.99 -7.39
CA ALA A 377 19.20 -12.83 -6.58
C ALA A 377 20.41 -13.05 -5.66
N PHE A 378 20.69 -14.30 -5.23
CA PHE A 378 21.80 -14.57 -4.30
C PHE A 378 23.16 -14.42 -4.96
N ARG A 379 23.25 -14.43 -6.30
CA ARG A 379 24.50 -14.17 -7.02
C ARG A 379 25.11 -12.81 -6.70
N PHE A 380 24.28 -11.83 -6.34
CA PHE A 380 24.75 -10.48 -5.99
C PHE A 380 25.33 -10.42 -4.57
N PHE A 381 25.00 -11.37 -3.71
CA PHE A 381 25.42 -11.40 -2.31
C PHE A 381 26.65 -12.27 -2.05
N LYS A 382 27.26 -12.83 -3.09
CA LYS A 382 28.45 -13.68 -3.00
C LYS A 382 29.46 -13.36 -4.09
N ASP A 383 30.73 -13.58 -3.79
CA ASP A 383 31.82 -13.61 -4.76
C ASP A 383 32.55 -14.97 -4.68
N GLU A 384 33.71 -15.07 -5.34
CA GLU A 384 34.53 -16.28 -5.34
C GLU A 384 35.09 -16.65 -3.94
N ASN A 385 35.12 -15.69 -3.01
CA ASN A 385 35.67 -15.85 -1.66
C ASN A 385 34.57 -16.13 -0.61
N GLY A 386 33.30 -16.09 -1.00
CA GLY A 386 32.15 -16.38 -0.12
C GLY A 386 31.13 -15.24 -0.10
N PRO A 387 30.37 -15.09 1.01
CA PRO A 387 29.34 -14.06 1.10
C PRO A 387 29.95 -12.64 1.19
N LEU A 388 29.46 -11.74 0.34
CA LEU A 388 29.77 -10.30 0.34
C LEU A 388 29.01 -9.53 1.43
N ILE A 389 28.04 -10.17 2.08
CA ILE A 389 27.17 -9.59 3.09
C ILE A 389 27.33 -10.34 4.43
N ASP A 390 27.16 -9.64 5.54
CA ASP A 390 27.19 -10.20 6.89
C ASP A 390 25.80 -10.62 7.40
N VAL A 391 24.75 -9.98 6.88
CA VAL A 391 23.34 -10.20 7.24
C VAL A 391 22.46 -9.91 6.02
N LEU A 392 21.35 -10.62 5.87
CA LEU A 392 20.34 -10.36 4.84
C LEU A 392 19.07 -9.83 5.49
N ILE A 393 18.61 -8.66 5.06
CA ILE A 393 17.27 -8.16 5.34
C ILE A 393 16.40 -8.52 4.14
N ASN A 394 15.35 -9.30 4.37
CA ASN A 394 14.42 -9.72 3.33
C ASN A 394 13.04 -9.10 3.56
N THR A 395 12.51 -8.42 2.55
CA THR A 395 11.15 -7.88 2.53
C THR A 395 10.22 -8.64 1.58
N VAL A 396 10.72 -9.69 0.92
CA VAL A 396 9.93 -10.57 0.03
C VAL A 396 9.06 -11.47 0.91
N SER A 397 7.76 -11.52 0.60
CA SER A 397 6.79 -12.38 1.31
C SER A 397 6.89 -13.84 0.85
N PHE A 398 6.18 -14.72 1.56
CA PHE A 398 6.11 -16.17 1.35
C PHE A 398 7.41 -16.93 1.64
N ALA A 399 7.25 -18.26 1.78
CA ALA A 399 8.34 -19.22 1.79
C ALA A 399 8.96 -19.38 0.39
N MET A 400 10.24 -19.73 0.35
CA MET A 400 10.98 -20.04 -0.87
C MET A 400 10.53 -21.39 -1.44
N SER A 401 10.30 -22.39 -0.59
CA SER A 401 9.84 -23.73 -1.00
C SER A 401 8.34 -23.94 -0.73
N GLU A 402 7.80 -25.03 -1.28
CA GLU A 402 6.43 -25.46 -0.99
C GLU A 402 6.30 -25.92 0.47
N VAL A 403 5.17 -25.57 1.08
CA VAL A 403 4.82 -25.96 2.45
C VAL A 403 3.69 -26.96 2.37
N ASN A 404 3.84 -28.11 3.04
CA ASN A 404 2.82 -29.14 3.10
C ASN A 404 1.78 -28.75 4.16
N PRO A 405 0.51 -28.49 3.79
CA PRO A 405 -0.53 -28.13 4.75
C PRO A 405 -1.05 -29.34 5.56
N ASP A 406 -0.92 -30.55 5.03
CA ASP A 406 -1.55 -31.77 5.57
C ASP A 406 -0.59 -32.62 6.42
N GLY A 407 0.60 -32.11 6.74
CA GLY A 407 1.58 -32.83 7.53
C GLY A 407 2.93 -32.12 7.66
N PRO A 408 3.96 -32.81 8.17
CA PRO A 408 5.31 -32.26 8.27
C PRO A 408 5.81 -31.80 6.90
N THR A 409 6.38 -30.60 6.86
CA THR A 409 7.06 -30.08 5.67
C THR A 409 8.52 -30.53 5.72
N SER A 410 8.94 -31.30 4.71
CA SER A 410 10.34 -31.71 4.56
C SER A 410 11.22 -30.50 4.23
N ALA A 411 12.49 -30.53 4.66
CA ALA A 411 13.46 -29.51 4.28
C ALA A 411 13.62 -29.48 2.74
N GLY A 412 13.19 -28.39 2.12
CA GLY A 412 13.30 -28.18 0.68
C GLY A 412 14.66 -27.64 0.25
N TRP A 413 14.80 -27.38 -1.06
CA TRP A 413 16.00 -26.78 -1.66
C TRP A 413 16.36 -25.42 -1.05
N SER A 414 15.38 -24.68 -0.53
CA SER A 414 15.56 -23.36 0.10
C SER A 414 16.50 -23.39 1.29
N VAL A 415 16.43 -24.46 2.11
CA VAL A 415 17.27 -24.63 3.29
C VAL A 415 18.74 -24.74 2.88
N GLU A 416 19.02 -25.47 1.80
CA GLU A 416 20.38 -25.60 1.27
C GLU A 416 20.88 -24.29 0.64
N ALA A 417 20.03 -23.61 -0.14
CA ALA A 417 20.39 -22.30 -0.70
C ALA A 417 20.72 -21.26 0.38
N LEU A 418 19.95 -21.24 1.49
CA LEU A 418 20.20 -20.36 2.63
C LEU A 418 21.43 -20.79 3.43
N ARG A 419 21.67 -22.09 3.60
CA ARG A 419 22.89 -22.63 4.22
C ARG A 419 24.14 -22.25 3.45
N GLN A 420 24.09 -22.25 2.12
CA GLN A 420 25.22 -21.83 1.28
C GLN A 420 25.49 -20.32 1.37
N LEU A 421 24.44 -19.51 1.55
CA LEU A 421 24.61 -18.07 1.81
C LEU A 421 25.21 -17.81 3.20
N ASP A 422 24.89 -18.67 4.17
CA ASP A 422 25.46 -18.70 5.52
C ASP A 422 25.43 -17.34 6.23
N VAL A 423 24.29 -16.64 6.17
CA VAL A 423 24.06 -15.35 6.84
C VAL A 423 22.74 -15.38 7.60
N VAL A 424 22.62 -14.55 8.64
CA VAL A 424 21.33 -14.37 9.31
C VAL A 424 20.36 -13.67 8.36
N VAL A 425 19.17 -14.25 8.18
CA VAL A 425 18.09 -13.66 7.37
C VAL A 425 17.03 -13.07 8.27
N LEU A 426 16.86 -11.75 8.21
CA LEU A 426 15.85 -10.98 8.94
C LEU A 426 14.66 -10.72 8.03
N GLN A 427 13.48 -11.20 8.39
CA GLN A 427 12.24 -10.85 7.69
C GLN A 427 11.74 -9.49 8.19
N ALA A 428 11.85 -8.46 7.34
CA ALA A 428 11.32 -7.13 7.58
C ALA A 428 9.98 -6.99 6.83
N ILE A 429 8.91 -6.69 7.55
CA ILE A 429 7.55 -6.89 7.03
C ILE A 429 7.05 -5.64 6.32
N THR A 430 6.67 -5.77 5.05
CA THR A 430 5.97 -4.76 4.25
C THR A 430 4.47 -5.09 4.24
N SER A 431 3.70 -4.50 5.16
CA SER A 431 2.31 -4.93 5.40
C SER A 431 1.35 -4.40 4.34
N GLY A 432 0.49 -5.27 3.79
CA GLY A 432 -0.55 -4.86 2.85
C GLY A 432 -1.71 -4.08 3.47
N MET A 433 -1.81 -4.05 4.80
CA MET A 433 -2.75 -3.20 5.53
C MET A 433 -2.27 -1.75 5.72
N ALA A 434 -3.20 -0.87 6.06
CA ALA A 434 -2.91 0.48 6.53
C ALA A 434 -2.42 0.48 7.98
N ARG A 435 -1.66 1.52 8.35
CA ARG A 435 -1.03 1.70 9.65
C ARG A 435 -2.04 1.88 10.78
N GLY A 436 -3.07 2.69 10.58
CA GLY A 436 -4.08 2.97 11.62
C GLY A 436 -4.73 1.69 12.19
N PRO A 437 -5.28 0.81 11.33
CA PRO A 437 -5.78 -0.50 11.75
C PRO A 437 -4.74 -1.35 12.49
N TRP A 438 -3.46 -1.30 12.09
CA TRP A 438 -2.40 -2.02 12.80
C TRP A 438 -2.12 -1.45 14.19
N GLU A 439 -1.99 -0.13 14.32
CA GLU A 439 -1.69 0.54 15.60
C GLU A 439 -2.80 0.36 16.65
N SER A 440 -4.05 0.31 16.19
CA SER A 440 -5.22 0.13 17.06
C SER A 440 -5.57 -1.34 17.33
N SER A 441 -4.93 -2.28 16.63
CA SER A 441 -5.16 -3.72 16.77
C SER A 441 -4.30 -4.30 17.89
N SER A 442 -4.95 -4.96 18.86
CA SER A 442 -4.25 -5.74 19.90
C SER A 442 -3.54 -6.97 19.33
N ARG A 443 -3.94 -7.46 18.15
CA ARG A 443 -3.29 -8.57 17.44
C ARG A 443 -2.12 -8.10 16.58
N GLY A 444 -2.06 -6.82 16.22
CA GLY A 444 -1.16 -6.31 15.19
C GLY A 444 -1.64 -6.67 13.79
N LEU A 445 -0.89 -7.54 13.10
CA LEU A 445 -1.13 -7.88 11.68
C LEU A 445 -2.49 -8.54 11.43
N ASN A 446 -3.01 -8.37 10.22
CA ASN A 446 -4.17 -9.14 9.75
C ASN A 446 -3.76 -10.59 9.42
N PRO A 447 -4.72 -11.53 9.26
CA PRO A 447 -4.40 -12.95 9.05
C PRO A 447 -3.59 -13.22 7.77
N LEU A 448 -3.86 -12.47 6.70
CA LEU A 448 -3.16 -12.62 5.42
C LEU A 448 -1.69 -12.19 5.54
N ASP A 449 -1.43 -11.02 6.11
CA ASP A 449 -0.07 -10.52 6.36
C ASP A 449 0.69 -11.43 7.33
N THR A 450 0.01 -11.98 8.34
CA THR A 450 0.59 -12.95 9.29
C THR A 450 1.01 -14.23 8.57
N ALA A 451 0.14 -14.80 7.73
CA ALA A 451 0.46 -16.01 6.98
C ALA A 451 1.63 -15.76 6.00
N MET A 452 1.57 -14.68 5.23
CA MET A 452 2.52 -14.37 4.17
C MET A 452 3.89 -13.87 4.66
N ASN A 453 3.94 -13.14 5.76
CA ASN A 453 5.17 -12.48 6.24
C ASN A 453 5.71 -13.04 7.55
N VAL A 454 4.99 -13.93 8.24
CA VAL A 454 5.43 -14.55 9.50
C VAL A 454 5.46 -16.07 9.35
N ALA A 455 4.29 -16.70 9.30
CA ALA A 455 4.19 -18.16 9.40
C ALA A 455 4.89 -18.90 8.24
N LEU A 456 4.71 -18.47 6.99
CA LEU A 456 5.37 -19.12 5.85
C LEU A 456 6.89 -18.84 5.83
N PRO A 457 7.37 -17.59 6.00
CA PRO A 457 8.81 -17.33 6.12
C PRO A 457 9.54 -18.06 7.26
N GLU A 458 8.85 -18.44 8.34
CA GLU A 458 9.44 -19.25 9.42
C GLU A 458 9.88 -20.64 8.95
N PHE A 459 9.21 -21.24 7.95
CA PHE A 459 9.63 -22.53 7.37
C PHE A 459 10.98 -22.45 6.65
N ASP A 460 11.37 -21.26 6.17
CA ASP A 460 12.70 -21.02 5.59
C ASP A 460 13.75 -20.74 6.68
N GLY A 461 13.38 -20.67 7.96
CA GLY A 461 14.28 -20.33 9.07
C GLY A 461 14.60 -18.83 9.18
N ARG A 462 13.80 -17.96 8.57
CA ARG A 462 14.00 -16.50 8.68
C ARG A 462 13.63 -16.00 10.07
N LEU A 463 14.41 -15.07 10.61
CA LEU A 463 14.10 -14.41 11.88
C LEU A 463 13.09 -13.30 11.65
N ILE A 464 11.89 -13.46 12.21
CA ILE A 464 10.80 -12.50 12.08
C ILE A 464 11.10 -11.26 12.92
N THR A 465 10.99 -10.08 12.31
CA THR A 465 11.25 -8.79 12.98
C THR A 465 9.96 -8.01 13.25
N VAL A 466 9.77 -6.86 12.60
CA VAL A 466 8.61 -5.97 12.77
C VAL A 466 8.13 -5.43 11.42
N PRO A 467 6.87 -4.98 11.31
CA PRO A 467 6.42 -4.23 10.14
C PRO A 467 7.13 -2.89 10.04
N ILE A 468 7.77 -2.65 8.90
CA ILE A 468 8.55 -1.44 8.62
C ILE A 468 7.78 -0.45 7.75
N SER A 469 6.74 -0.89 7.06
CA SER A 469 5.92 -0.05 6.18
C SER A 469 4.50 -0.59 6.04
N PHE A 470 3.58 0.32 5.75
CA PHE A 470 2.16 0.03 5.56
C PHE A 470 1.66 0.60 4.24
N LYS A 471 0.63 -0.01 3.68
CA LYS A 471 -0.02 0.45 2.47
C LYS A 471 -0.95 1.63 2.80
N GLU A 472 -0.56 2.82 2.39
CA GLU A 472 -1.30 4.05 2.66
C GLU A 472 -1.83 4.68 1.37
N LYS A 473 -3.05 5.19 1.43
CA LYS A 473 -3.63 5.98 0.33
C LYS A 473 -3.10 7.40 0.42
N ALA A 474 -2.35 7.83 -0.58
CA ALA A 474 -2.14 9.26 -0.81
C ALA A 474 -3.23 9.80 -1.77
N ARG A 475 -3.25 11.12 -1.95
CA ARG A 475 -4.21 11.81 -2.81
C ARG A 475 -4.17 11.31 -4.27
N GLU A 476 -3.02 10.85 -4.73
CA GLU A 476 -2.75 10.55 -6.14
C GLU A 476 -2.44 9.07 -6.40
N ALA A 477 -1.76 8.39 -5.47
CA ALA A 477 -1.46 6.96 -5.57
C ALA A 477 -1.38 6.30 -4.20
N THR A 478 -1.63 4.98 -4.16
CA THR A 478 -1.46 4.15 -2.96
C THR A 478 -0.05 3.55 -2.98
N GLY A 479 0.73 3.75 -1.92
CA GLY A 479 2.12 3.29 -1.83
C GLY A 479 2.47 2.73 -0.45
N TYR A 480 3.67 2.15 -0.31
CA TYR A 480 4.17 1.70 0.98
C TYR A 480 4.89 2.84 1.69
N VAL A 481 4.35 3.27 2.83
CA VAL A 481 4.92 4.35 3.63
C VAL A 481 5.72 3.75 4.80
N PRO A 482 7.02 4.07 4.94
CA PRO A 482 7.84 3.56 6.03
C PRO A 482 7.46 4.15 7.39
N VAL A 483 7.72 3.38 8.45
CA VAL A 483 7.52 3.77 9.84
C VAL A 483 8.90 3.90 10.53
N PRO A 484 9.38 5.12 10.81
CA PRO A 484 10.79 5.37 11.15
C PRO A 484 11.33 4.57 12.35
N ASP A 485 10.59 4.47 13.46
CA ASP A 485 11.02 3.71 14.64
C ASP A 485 11.14 2.20 14.35
N ARG A 486 10.34 1.68 13.42
CA ARG A 486 10.36 0.28 13.01
C ARG A 486 11.50 -0.01 12.04
N VAL A 487 11.77 0.91 11.11
CA VAL A 487 12.95 0.87 10.24
C VAL A 487 14.23 0.87 11.10
N ALA A 488 14.33 1.79 12.08
CA ALA A 488 15.45 1.85 13.02
C ALA A 488 15.60 0.57 13.85
N ARG A 489 14.49 -0.06 14.25
CA ARG A 489 14.50 -1.36 14.96
C ARG A 489 15.12 -2.46 14.11
N VAL A 490 14.72 -2.59 12.84
CA VAL A 490 15.26 -3.60 11.92
C VAL A 490 16.73 -3.32 11.60
N ALA A 491 17.08 -2.08 11.29
CA ALA A 491 18.47 -1.69 11.05
C ALA A 491 19.38 -1.97 12.25
N GLY A 492 18.90 -1.69 13.47
CA GLY A 492 19.60 -2.00 14.70
C GLY A 492 19.79 -3.49 14.96
N LEU A 493 18.83 -4.34 14.57
CA LEU A 493 18.97 -5.80 14.60
C LEU A 493 19.99 -6.27 13.58
N ALA A 494 19.89 -5.80 12.33
CA ALA A 494 20.80 -6.14 11.25
C ALA A 494 22.25 -5.81 11.61
N ARG A 495 22.51 -4.60 12.11
CA ARG A 495 23.84 -4.19 12.58
C ARG A 495 24.38 -5.11 13.68
N ARG A 496 23.55 -5.52 14.63
CA ARG A 496 23.97 -6.40 15.74
C ARG A 496 24.31 -7.80 15.25
N PHE A 497 23.52 -8.37 14.33
CA PHE A 497 23.81 -9.67 13.73
C PHE A 497 25.03 -9.63 12.83
N ALA A 498 25.19 -8.58 12.02
CA ALA A 498 26.39 -8.39 11.21
C ALA A 498 27.65 -8.30 12.09
N ARG A 499 27.58 -7.53 13.19
CA ARG A 499 28.67 -7.44 14.17
C ARG A 499 28.98 -8.78 14.82
N LEU A 500 28.00 -9.64 15.07
CA LEU A 500 28.23 -10.96 15.67
C LEU A 500 29.12 -11.86 14.80
N ARG A 501 29.05 -11.71 13.47
CA ARG A 501 29.93 -12.41 12.52
C ARG A 501 31.38 -11.92 12.62
N GLN A 502 31.56 -10.60 12.78
CA GLN A 502 32.87 -9.95 12.74
C GLN A 502 33.64 -10.00 14.07
N VAL A 503 32.94 -10.02 15.21
CA VAL A 503 33.59 -10.05 16.52
C VAL A 503 34.24 -11.42 16.77
N PRO A 504 35.54 -11.50 17.11
CA PRO A 504 36.20 -12.75 17.44
C PRO A 504 35.51 -13.48 18.61
N ASN A 505 35.50 -14.82 18.59
CA ASN A 505 34.82 -15.61 19.63
C ASN A 505 35.31 -15.28 21.06
N SER A 506 36.58 -14.93 21.24
CA SER A 506 37.16 -14.52 22.52
C SER A 506 36.64 -13.19 23.06
N GLU A 507 36.08 -12.34 22.21
CA GLU A 507 35.54 -11.02 22.56
C GLU A 507 34.00 -11.01 22.61
N LYS A 508 33.35 -12.10 22.22
CA LYS A 508 31.89 -12.24 22.29
C LYS A 508 31.46 -12.30 23.75
N ARG A 509 30.60 -11.35 24.14
CA ARG A 509 29.96 -11.33 25.46
C ARG A 509 28.59 -11.97 25.34
N ILE A 510 28.43 -13.16 25.92
CA ILE A 510 27.21 -13.96 25.87
C ILE A 510 26.50 -13.85 27.22
N ALA A 511 25.20 -13.57 27.19
CA ALA A 511 24.35 -13.56 28.37
C ALA A 511 23.41 -14.76 28.34
N PHE A 512 23.40 -15.54 29.41
CA PHE A 512 22.46 -16.65 29.62
C PHE A 512 21.36 -16.18 30.56
N ILE A 513 20.10 -16.25 30.12
CA ILE A 513 18.94 -15.75 30.88
C ILE A 513 18.13 -16.95 31.37
N PHE A 514 18.02 -17.09 32.70
CA PHE A 514 17.20 -18.12 33.33
C PHE A 514 15.82 -17.56 33.67
N THR A 515 14.77 -18.28 33.29
CA THR A 515 13.39 -17.95 33.65
C THR A 515 13.10 -18.39 35.09
N ASN A 516 12.25 -17.64 35.79
CA ASN A 516 11.72 -18.02 37.10
C ASN A 516 10.27 -17.53 37.24
N SER A 517 9.34 -18.33 36.71
CA SER A 517 7.92 -17.96 36.59
C SER A 517 7.17 -17.84 37.92
N ASN A 518 7.70 -18.43 39.01
CA ASN A 518 7.05 -18.44 40.32
C ASN A 518 7.92 -17.83 41.44
N SER A 519 9.03 -17.18 41.08
CA SER A 519 10.00 -16.57 42.01
C SER A 519 10.55 -17.51 43.10
N LYS A 520 10.38 -18.84 42.95
CA LYS A 520 10.95 -19.82 43.88
C LYS A 520 12.38 -20.14 43.46
N ALA A 521 13.28 -20.26 44.42
CA ALA A 521 14.67 -20.60 44.15
C ALA A 521 14.82 -21.98 43.45
N SER A 522 13.96 -22.94 43.79
CA SER A 522 13.95 -24.29 43.19
C SER A 522 13.45 -24.36 41.74
N GLN A 523 13.08 -23.23 41.16
CA GLN A 523 12.44 -23.14 39.83
C GLN A 523 13.19 -22.19 38.90
N ILE A 524 14.36 -21.71 39.34
CA ILE A 524 15.29 -20.97 38.50
C ILE A 524 15.76 -21.90 37.39
N GLY A 525 15.58 -21.47 36.14
CA GLY A 525 16.00 -22.22 34.97
C GLY A 525 15.12 -23.42 34.64
N ASN A 526 13.87 -23.44 35.11
CA ASN A 526 12.94 -24.50 34.73
C ASN A 526 12.66 -24.48 33.22
N ALA A 527 13.08 -25.53 32.51
CA ALA A 527 12.92 -25.73 31.08
C ALA A 527 12.37 -27.14 30.82
N VAL A 528 11.29 -27.23 30.04
CA VAL A 528 10.56 -28.49 29.81
C VAL A 528 11.46 -29.48 29.05
N GLY A 529 11.71 -30.64 29.66
CA GLY A 529 12.51 -31.71 29.05
C GLY A 529 14.01 -31.41 28.93
N LEU A 530 14.51 -30.36 29.60
CA LEU A 530 15.91 -29.94 29.55
C LEU A 530 16.49 -29.82 30.96
N ASP A 531 17.65 -30.44 31.20
CA ASP A 531 18.45 -30.19 32.38
C ASP A 531 19.24 -28.89 32.18
N ALA A 532 18.69 -27.77 32.65
CA ALA A 532 19.24 -26.45 32.36
C ALA A 532 20.65 -26.21 32.94
N PRO A 533 20.97 -26.60 34.19
CA PRO A 533 22.34 -26.51 34.70
C PRO A 533 23.34 -27.37 33.94
N ALA A 534 22.98 -28.58 33.51
CA ALA A 534 23.89 -29.45 32.76
C ALA A 534 24.08 -29.01 31.29
N SER A 535 23.12 -28.26 30.74
CA SER A 535 23.16 -27.78 29.35
C SER A 535 23.96 -26.48 29.16
N LEU A 536 24.11 -25.68 30.22
CA LEU A 536 24.98 -24.49 30.25
C LEU A 536 26.44 -24.90 30.42
#